data_AF-A0A1C5P8Y9-F1
#
_entry.id   AF-A0A1C5P8Y9-F1
#
_cell.length_a   1.000
_cell.length_b   1.000
_cell.length_c   1.000
_cell.angle_alpha   90.00
_cell.angle_beta   90.00
_cell.angle_gamma   90.00
#
_symmetry.space_group_name_H-M   'P 1'
#
loop_
_entity.id
_entity.type
_entity.pdbx_description
1 polymer ?
#
loop_
_entity_poly.entity_id
_entity_poly.type
_entity_poly.pdbx_seq_one_letter_code
_entity_poly.pdbx_strand_id
1 'polypeptide(L)'
;MQKFTLMMLTCDKYSDIWPAYFGQLRKYWPQYTGEIFVNTESKRVEGTGIKNIISYPTENFQWDTPWSYRLYKCLEQIQTEYVIFLMDDFILTDYVDQEEIEKDISYMENDKTIACFNYLPIPGEPEAIKYDRYMQMPKKTPFRINLQAALWRKSYLMKFIRKHENPWQFENWGSIRARRYSDKIYHLRKDAKRVFIYPDGGIIADERWHTEAAVELLKKEGYNIDFSARTIYHKGDARKTEIVHRTFIQKCWQVFKSLI
;
A
#
# COMPACT_ATOMS: atom_id res chain seq x y z
N MET A 1 14.84 3.75 19.48
CA MET A 1 14.99 4.26 18.10
C MET A 1 13.77 3.81 17.30
N GLN A 2 13.17 4.67 16.49
CA GLN A 2 12.00 4.30 15.68
C GLN A 2 12.38 3.18 14.67
N LYS A 3 11.64 2.07 14.66
CA LYS A 3 11.99 0.89 13.84
C LYS A 3 11.50 0.99 12.39
N PHE A 4 10.38 1.66 12.14
CA PHE A 4 9.78 1.78 10.81
C PHE A 4 9.13 3.15 10.61
N THR A 5 8.98 3.57 9.36
CA THR A 5 8.21 4.75 8.94
C THR A 5 6.92 4.31 8.26
N LEU A 6 5.79 4.95 8.57
CA LEU A 6 4.54 4.77 7.82
C LEU A 6 4.62 5.63 6.56
N MET A 7 4.52 5.02 5.40
CA MET A 7 4.50 5.71 4.13
C MET A 7 3.08 5.72 3.58
N MET A 8 2.47 6.89 3.59
CA MET A 8 1.17 7.12 2.95
C MET A 8 1.40 7.22 1.44
N LEU A 9 0.85 6.26 0.69
CA LEU A 9 0.91 6.24 -0.76
C LEU A 9 -0.26 7.03 -1.33
N THR A 10 -0.01 8.23 -1.87
CA THR A 10 -1.05 9.15 -2.31
C THR A 10 -0.65 9.93 -3.58
N CYS A 11 -1.53 10.81 -4.05
CA CYS A 11 -1.20 11.95 -4.89
C CYS A 11 -2.07 13.18 -4.57
N ASP A 12 -1.72 14.33 -5.13
CA ASP A 12 -2.40 15.61 -4.94
C ASP A 12 -3.89 15.56 -5.34
N LYS A 13 -4.22 14.68 -6.30
CA LYS A 13 -5.60 14.42 -6.76
C LYS A 13 -6.47 13.74 -5.71
N TYR A 14 -5.87 13.10 -4.70
CA TYR A 14 -6.56 12.39 -3.62
C TYR A 14 -6.46 13.14 -2.28
N SER A 15 -5.99 14.39 -2.30
CA SER A 15 -5.90 15.24 -1.11
C SER A 15 -7.24 15.55 -0.44
N ASP A 16 -8.35 15.41 -1.17
CA ASP A 16 -9.72 15.55 -0.67
C ASP A 16 -10.05 14.53 0.44
N ILE A 17 -9.43 13.34 0.43
CA ILE A 17 -9.68 12.30 1.44
C ILE A 17 -8.63 12.26 2.58
N TRP A 18 -7.59 13.09 2.51
CA TRP A 18 -6.55 13.13 3.55
C TRP A 18 -7.09 13.44 4.95
N PRO A 19 -8.08 14.35 5.14
CA PRO A 19 -8.67 14.57 6.46
C PRO A 19 -9.21 13.30 7.12
N ALA A 20 -9.87 12.43 6.33
CA ALA A 20 -10.34 11.14 6.82
C ALA A 20 -9.19 10.19 7.12
N TYR A 21 -8.18 10.11 6.24
CA TYR A 21 -7.01 9.25 6.47
C TYR A 21 -6.33 9.58 7.81
N PHE A 22 -5.95 10.85 8.03
CA PHE A 22 -5.27 11.26 9.25
C PHE A 22 -6.18 11.21 10.48
N GLY A 23 -7.47 11.52 10.32
CA GLY A 23 -8.45 11.43 11.39
C GLY A 23 -8.62 10.00 11.91
N GLN A 24 -8.79 9.04 10.99
CA GLN A 24 -8.91 7.62 11.35
C GLN A 24 -7.59 7.05 11.86
N LEU A 25 -6.45 7.49 11.34
CA LEU A 25 -5.13 7.11 11.85
C LEU A 25 -4.96 7.55 13.32
N ARG A 26 -5.34 8.79 13.63
CA ARG A 26 -5.32 9.32 15.01
C ARG A 26 -6.25 8.54 15.94
N LYS A 27 -7.41 8.10 15.44
CA LYS A 27 -8.43 7.36 16.21
C LYS A 27 -8.03 5.91 16.46
N TYR A 28 -7.58 5.21 15.43
CA TYR A 28 -7.41 3.75 15.42
C TYR A 28 -5.95 3.30 15.51
N TRP A 29 -4.99 4.20 15.43
CA TRP A 29 -3.58 3.85 15.67
C TRP A 29 -2.87 4.85 16.60
N PRO A 30 -3.44 5.17 17.78
CA PRO A 30 -2.85 6.14 18.70
C PRO A 30 -1.49 5.71 19.28
N GLN A 31 -1.16 4.43 19.23
CA GLN A 31 0.12 3.88 19.72
C GLN A 31 1.29 4.24 18.81
N TYR A 32 1.05 4.48 17.52
CA TYR A 32 2.13 4.81 16.59
C TYR A 32 2.48 6.29 16.69
N THR A 33 3.67 6.60 17.18
CA THR A 33 4.19 7.97 17.31
C THR A 33 5.35 8.27 16.37
N GLY A 34 5.63 7.36 15.43
CA GLY A 34 6.72 7.52 14.46
C GLY A 34 6.39 8.50 13.32
N GLU A 35 7.38 8.78 12.48
CA GLU A 35 7.22 9.51 11.22
C GLU A 35 6.14 8.92 10.29
N ILE A 36 5.33 9.81 9.70
CA ILE A 36 4.47 9.52 8.56
C ILE A 36 5.04 10.26 7.35
N PHE A 37 5.56 9.52 6.38
CA PHE A 37 6.08 10.08 5.15
C PHE A 37 4.98 10.09 4.08
N VAL A 38 4.57 11.27 3.64
CA VAL A 38 3.49 11.45 2.65
C VAL A 38 4.10 11.49 1.25
N ASN A 39 3.91 10.41 0.50
CA ASN A 39 4.35 10.30 -0.89
C ASN A 39 3.35 11.00 -1.82
N THR A 40 3.57 12.30 -2.09
CA THR A 40 2.69 13.14 -2.93
C THR A 40 3.52 14.05 -3.86
N GLU A 41 2.87 14.72 -4.81
CA GLU A 41 3.54 15.59 -5.78
C GLU A 41 3.94 16.94 -5.18
N SER A 42 2.97 17.74 -4.73
CA SER A 42 3.23 19.12 -4.31
C SER A 42 2.38 19.60 -3.15
N LYS A 43 1.20 18.99 -2.92
CA LYS A 43 0.33 19.35 -1.81
C LYS A 43 0.94 18.94 -0.48
N ARG A 44 0.55 19.65 0.57
CA ARG A 44 0.92 19.40 1.96
C ARG A 44 -0.36 19.40 2.78
N VAL A 45 -0.39 18.58 3.82
CA VAL A 45 -1.53 18.52 4.74
C VAL A 45 -1.28 19.47 5.89
N GLU A 46 -2.32 20.19 6.29
CA GLU A 46 -2.30 21.09 7.43
C GLU A 46 -3.37 20.66 8.43
N GLY A 47 -3.16 20.96 9.72
CA GLY A 47 -4.20 20.80 10.74
C GLY A 47 -4.70 19.38 10.96
N THR A 48 -3.88 18.35 10.72
CA THR A 48 -4.29 16.94 10.90
C THR A 48 -4.62 16.55 12.34
N GLY A 49 -4.13 17.32 13.33
CA GLY A 49 -4.29 17.02 14.75
C GLY A 49 -3.60 15.72 15.20
N ILE A 50 -2.77 15.11 14.37
CA ILE A 50 -2.01 13.91 14.71
C ILE A 50 -0.70 14.28 15.43
N LYS A 51 -0.22 13.42 16.33
CA LYS A 51 1.01 13.66 17.10
C LYS A 51 2.29 13.31 16.33
N ASN A 52 2.16 12.54 15.26
CA ASN A 52 3.28 12.06 14.44
C ASN A 52 3.98 13.22 13.73
N ILE A 53 5.28 13.06 13.50
CA ILE A 53 6.01 13.91 12.56
C ILE A 53 5.50 13.57 11.16
N ILE A 54 5.05 14.59 10.41
CA ILE A 54 4.65 14.44 9.02
C ILE A 54 5.78 14.95 8.14
N SER A 55 6.33 14.06 7.32
CA SER A 55 7.39 14.35 6.37
C SER A 55 6.88 14.27 4.94
N TYR A 56 7.59 14.95 4.05
CA TYR A 56 7.29 15.04 2.63
C TYR A 56 8.57 14.90 1.83
N PRO A 57 8.48 14.59 0.52
CA PRO A 57 9.63 14.72 -0.34
C PRO A 57 10.19 16.14 -0.30
N THR A 58 11.51 16.24 -0.24
CA THR A 58 12.26 17.51 -0.31
C THR A 58 12.09 18.24 -1.63
N GLU A 59 11.72 17.53 -2.69
CA GLU A 59 11.41 18.07 -4.00
C GLU A 59 9.91 17.95 -4.31
N ASN A 60 9.39 18.89 -5.09
CA ASN A 60 8.06 18.75 -5.68
C ASN A 60 8.16 17.95 -6.98
N PHE A 61 7.16 17.12 -7.23
CA PHE A 61 7.04 16.36 -8.47
C PHE A 61 6.01 16.99 -9.40
N GLN A 62 6.23 16.84 -10.70
CA GLN A 62 5.22 17.18 -11.70
C GLN A 62 4.13 16.12 -11.72
N TRP A 63 2.92 16.49 -12.14
CA TRP A 63 1.73 15.62 -12.15
C TRP A 63 1.90 14.36 -13.02
N ASP A 64 2.77 14.41 -14.02
CA ASP A 64 3.09 13.34 -14.96
C ASP A 64 4.34 12.53 -14.56
N THR A 65 4.95 12.83 -13.41
CA THR A 65 6.06 12.06 -12.87
C THR A 65 5.61 10.61 -12.64
N PRO A 66 6.34 9.60 -13.17
CA PRO A 66 5.98 8.20 -12.95
C PRO A 66 5.86 7.88 -11.45
N TRP A 67 4.77 7.20 -11.08
CA TRP A 67 4.47 6.88 -9.69
C TRP A 67 5.63 6.14 -8.99
N SER A 68 6.22 5.13 -9.63
CA SER A 68 7.34 4.38 -9.06
C SER A 68 8.62 5.20 -8.96
N TYR A 69 8.83 6.19 -9.83
CA TYR A 69 9.97 7.11 -9.71
C TYR A 69 9.81 7.93 -8.42
N ARG A 70 8.63 8.52 -8.23
CA ARG A 70 8.32 9.27 -7.01
C ARG A 70 8.46 8.40 -5.76
N LEU A 71 7.88 7.20 -5.77
CA LEU A 71 8.02 6.23 -4.68
C LEU A 71 9.50 5.98 -4.34
N TYR A 72 10.35 5.74 -5.34
CA TYR A 72 11.78 5.51 -5.15
C TYR A 72 12.47 6.73 -4.51
N LYS A 73 12.21 7.94 -5.02
CA LYS A 73 12.80 9.20 -4.48
C LYS A 73 12.37 9.48 -3.04
N CYS A 74 11.12 9.16 -2.69
CA CYS A 74 10.64 9.26 -1.33
C CYS A 74 11.30 8.22 -0.41
N LEU A 75 11.46 6.96 -0.86
CA LEU A 75 12.14 5.92 -0.09
C LEU A 75 13.62 6.23 0.18
N GLU A 76 14.32 6.96 -0.71
CA GLU A 76 15.70 7.43 -0.48
C GLU A 76 15.80 8.35 0.76
N GLN A 77 14.73 9.07 1.10
CA GLN A 77 14.72 10.05 2.18
C GLN A 77 14.35 9.43 3.53
N ILE A 78 13.65 8.29 3.52
CA ILE A 78 13.28 7.56 4.74
C ILE A 78 14.52 6.93 5.37
N GLN A 79 14.77 7.18 6.65
CA GLN A 79 15.96 6.69 7.34
C GLN A 79 15.78 5.28 7.93
N THR A 80 14.57 4.91 8.32
CA THR A 80 14.28 3.60 8.93
C THR A 80 14.60 2.43 8.00
N GLU A 81 14.92 1.27 8.56
CA GLU A 81 15.18 0.04 7.79
C GLU A 81 13.88 -0.53 7.20
N TYR A 82 12.78 -0.38 7.94
CA TYR A 82 11.47 -0.89 7.57
C TYR A 82 10.51 0.25 7.22
N VAL A 83 9.56 -0.04 6.33
CA VAL A 83 8.52 0.91 5.91
C VAL A 83 7.20 0.16 5.85
N ILE A 84 6.14 0.76 6.39
CA ILE A 84 4.78 0.27 6.18
C ILE A 84 4.17 1.05 5.03
N PHE A 85 3.69 0.34 4.01
CA PHE A 85 2.89 0.94 2.94
C PHE A 85 1.43 0.92 3.35
N LEU A 86 0.75 2.06 3.24
CA LEU A 86 -0.70 2.19 3.38
C LEU A 86 -1.21 3.20 2.36
N MET A 87 -2.18 2.80 1.53
CA MET A 87 -2.78 3.69 0.54
C MET A 87 -3.69 4.73 1.21
N ASP A 88 -3.82 5.90 0.58
CA ASP A 88 -4.65 7.01 1.05
C ASP A 88 -6.13 6.65 1.21
N ASP A 89 -6.65 5.73 0.40
CA ASP A 89 -8.02 5.25 0.41
C ASP A 89 -8.25 4.01 1.29
N PHE A 90 -7.23 3.53 2.01
CA PHE A 90 -7.37 2.48 3.02
C PHE A 90 -7.72 3.08 4.38
N ILE A 91 -8.89 3.71 4.43
CA ILE A 91 -9.41 4.40 5.60
C ILE A 91 -9.69 3.39 6.72
N LEU A 92 -8.98 3.54 7.84
CA LEU A 92 -9.12 2.65 8.99
C LEU A 92 -10.52 2.72 9.59
N THR A 93 -11.02 1.56 9.99
CA THR A 93 -12.35 1.37 10.58
C THR A 93 -12.31 0.73 11.95
N ASP A 94 -11.15 0.23 12.37
CA ASP A 94 -10.90 -0.35 13.69
C ASP A 94 -9.40 -0.29 14.01
N TYR A 95 -9.04 -0.59 15.27
CA TYR A 95 -7.70 -0.47 15.81
C TYR A 95 -6.66 -1.32 15.07
N VAL A 96 -5.48 -0.74 14.84
CA VAL A 96 -4.33 -1.44 14.27
C VAL A 96 -3.70 -2.37 15.30
N ASP A 97 -3.38 -3.59 14.89
CA ASP A 97 -2.70 -4.59 15.73
C ASP A 97 -1.20 -4.27 15.84
N GLN A 98 -0.86 -3.27 16.65
CA GLN A 98 0.51 -2.79 16.87
C GLN A 98 1.47 -3.90 17.34
N GLU A 99 0.99 -4.82 18.19
CA GLU A 99 1.82 -5.93 18.69
C GLU A 99 2.23 -6.88 17.57
N GLU A 100 1.36 -7.12 16.59
CA GLU A 100 1.69 -7.97 15.45
C GLU A 100 2.76 -7.33 14.56
N ILE A 101 2.67 -6.01 14.32
CA ILE A 101 3.71 -5.26 13.59
C ILE A 101 5.08 -5.40 14.28
N GLU A 102 5.12 -5.31 15.62
CA GLU A 102 6.37 -5.45 16.37
C GLU A 102 6.95 -6.88 16.29
N LYS A 103 6.09 -7.90 16.32
CA LYS A 103 6.50 -9.30 16.09
C LYS A 103 7.05 -9.48 14.68
N ASP A 104 6.39 -8.95 13.66
CA ASP A 104 6.81 -9.06 12.27
C ASP A 104 8.18 -8.40 12.05
N ILE A 105 8.40 -7.23 12.65
CA ILE A 105 9.71 -6.59 12.65
C ILE A 105 10.76 -7.50 13.32
N SER A 106 10.44 -8.14 14.45
CA SER A 106 11.37 -9.07 15.10
C SER A 106 11.71 -10.28 14.21
N TYR A 107 10.75 -10.82 13.45
CA TYR A 107 11.00 -11.88 12.48
C TYR A 107 11.92 -11.40 11.35
N MET A 108 11.71 -10.18 10.85
CA MET A 108 12.58 -9.58 9.82
C MET A 108 13.97 -9.22 10.36
N GLU A 109 14.11 -8.87 11.63
CA GLU A 109 15.40 -8.62 12.27
C GLU A 109 16.22 -9.92 12.35
N ASN A 110 15.57 -11.03 12.71
CA ASN A 110 16.18 -12.37 12.83
C ASN A 110 16.42 -13.08 11.49
N ASP A 111 15.62 -12.80 10.46
CA ASP A 111 15.80 -13.36 9.11
C ASP A 111 15.87 -12.24 8.07
N LYS A 112 17.10 -11.92 7.66
CA LYS A 112 17.39 -10.90 6.65
C LYS A 112 16.89 -11.25 5.24
N THR A 113 16.49 -12.51 5.00
CA THR A 113 15.91 -12.93 3.72
C THR A 113 14.43 -12.56 3.59
N ILE A 114 13.79 -12.11 4.67
CA ILE A 114 12.40 -11.64 4.61
C ILE A 114 12.37 -10.23 4.04
N ALA A 115 11.62 -10.08 2.94
CA ALA A 115 11.37 -8.80 2.29
C ALA A 115 10.09 -8.13 2.76
N CYS A 116 9.03 -8.92 3.03
CA CYS A 116 7.70 -8.38 3.23
C CYS A 116 6.79 -9.29 4.06
N PHE A 117 6.03 -8.67 4.96
CA PHE A 117 4.78 -9.19 5.51
C PHE A 117 3.62 -8.38 4.94
N ASN A 118 2.82 -9.04 4.10
CA ASN A 118 1.63 -8.48 3.50
C ASN A 118 0.42 -8.80 4.38
N TYR A 119 -0.30 -7.77 4.81
CA TYR A 119 -1.36 -7.90 5.82
C TYR A 119 -2.73 -8.26 5.24
N LEU A 120 -2.78 -8.70 3.98
CA LEU A 120 -3.97 -9.31 3.40
C LEU A 120 -3.68 -10.68 2.77
N PRO A 121 -4.68 -11.58 2.80
CA PRO A 121 -4.62 -12.83 2.09
C PRO A 121 -4.68 -12.61 0.58
N ILE A 122 -4.05 -13.52 -0.16
CA ILE A 122 -4.21 -13.64 -1.61
C ILE A 122 -4.78 -15.02 -1.96
N PRO A 123 -5.52 -15.17 -3.07
CA PRO A 123 -6.09 -16.45 -3.44
C PRO A 123 -5.01 -17.48 -3.81
N GLY A 124 -5.28 -18.76 -3.51
CA GLY A 124 -4.45 -19.90 -3.85
C GLY A 124 -4.03 -20.72 -2.63
N GLU A 125 -3.43 -21.87 -2.90
CA GLU A 125 -2.91 -22.75 -1.85
C GLU A 125 -1.48 -22.34 -1.44
N PRO A 126 -1.19 -22.26 -0.13
CA PRO A 126 0.14 -21.92 0.36
C PRO A 126 1.12 -23.09 0.24
N GLU A 127 2.41 -22.80 0.10
CA GLU A 127 3.48 -23.80 0.22
C GLU A 127 3.71 -24.18 1.69
N ALA A 128 3.53 -23.22 2.59
CA ALA A 128 3.72 -23.42 4.03
C ALA A 128 2.96 -22.35 4.83
N ILE A 129 2.51 -22.73 6.03
CA ILE A 129 2.12 -21.80 7.09
C ILE A 129 3.39 -21.42 7.88
N LYS A 130 3.55 -20.14 8.18
CA LYS A 130 4.71 -19.57 8.90
C LYS A 130 4.23 -18.53 9.91
N TYR A 131 4.95 -18.38 11.01
CA TYR A 131 4.74 -17.30 11.99
C TYR A 131 3.27 -17.16 12.44
N ASP A 132 2.60 -18.30 12.66
CA ASP A 132 1.20 -18.46 13.10
C ASP A 132 0.10 -17.87 12.19
N ARG A 133 0.18 -16.58 11.86
CA ARG A 133 -0.80 -15.82 11.06
C ARG A 133 -0.49 -15.77 9.57
N TYR A 134 0.68 -16.24 9.15
CA TYR A 134 1.18 -16.00 7.80
C TYR A 134 1.33 -17.26 6.95
N MET A 135 1.33 -17.05 5.65
CA MET A 135 1.51 -18.07 4.63
C MET A 135 2.60 -17.67 3.67
N GLN A 136 3.41 -18.65 3.30
CA GLN A 136 4.29 -18.56 2.15
C GLN A 136 3.57 -19.05 0.91
N MET A 137 3.44 -18.18 -0.09
CA MET A 137 2.75 -18.50 -1.35
C MET A 137 3.75 -18.95 -2.41
N PRO A 138 3.36 -19.84 -3.34
CA PRO A 138 4.19 -20.21 -4.48
C PRO A 138 4.68 -18.99 -5.26
N LYS A 139 5.92 -19.04 -5.77
CA LYS A 139 6.52 -17.88 -6.47
C LYS A 139 5.68 -17.37 -7.64
N LYS A 140 4.90 -18.24 -8.28
CA LYS A 140 4.08 -17.92 -9.46
C LYS A 140 2.68 -17.38 -9.11
N THR A 141 2.29 -17.37 -7.83
CA THR A 141 0.95 -16.94 -7.40
C THR A 141 0.65 -15.51 -7.88
N PRO A 142 -0.52 -15.25 -8.48
CA PRO A 142 -0.96 -13.91 -8.85
C PRO A 142 -1.01 -12.97 -7.63
N PHE A 143 -0.75 -11.67 -7.84
CA PHE A 143 -0.81 -10.64 -6.80
C PHE A 143 0.11 -10.89 -5.58
N ARG A 144 1.17 -11.70 -5.75
CA ARG A 144 2.23 -11.89 -4.74
C ARG A 144 2.92 -10.57 -4.38
N ILE A 145 3.00 -9.65 -5.33
CA ILE A 145 3.28 -8.25 -5.07
C ILE A 145 1.98 -7.49 -5.29
N ASN A 146 1.56 -6.75 -4.27
CA ASN A 146 0.40 -5.88 -4.30
C ASN A 146 0.66 -4.66 -3.41
N LEU A 147 -0.22 -3.66 -3.49
CA LEU A 147 -0.15 -2.43 -2.71
C LEU A 147 -1.09 -2.42 -1.49
N GLN A 148 -1.55 -3.60 -1.06
CA GLN A 148 -2.24 -3.73 0.22
C GLN A 148 -1.34 -3.31 1.38
N ALA A 149 -1.95 -3.06 2.54
CA ALA A 149 -1.20 -2.74 3.75
C ALA A 149 -0.12 -3.80 4.00
N ALA A 150 1.13 -3.37 4.13
CA ALA A 150 2.25 -4.30 4.22
C ALA A 150 3.48 -3.65 4.87
N LEU A 151 4.21 -4.44 5.64
CA LEU A 151 5.52 -4.10 6.18
C LEU A 151 6.61 -4.60 5.22
N TRP A 152 7.47 -3.68 4.80
CA TRP A 152 8.53 -3.93 3.84
C TRP A 152 9.92 -3.64 4.42
N ARG A 153 10.91 -4.42 3.99
CA ARG A 153 12.32 -4.04 4.11
C ARG A 153 12.62 -3.00 3.04
N LYS A 154 13.05 -1.80 3.45
CA LYS A 154 13.33 -0.68 2.52
C LYS A 154 14.35 -1.09 1.46
N SER A 155 15.43 -1.77 1.84
CA SER A 155 16.47 -2.21 0.89
C SER A 155 15.95 -3.15 -0.19
N TYR A 156 14.92 -3.96 0.11
CA TYR A 156 14.25 -4.78 -0.90
C TYR A 156 13.49 -3.91 -1.91
N LEU A 157 12.70 -2.96 -1.43
CA LEU A 157 11.95 -2.04 -2.30
C LEU A 157 12.89 -1.27 -3.23
N MET A 158 14.00 -0.74 -2.70
CA MET A 158 15.00 0.01 -3.47
C MET A 158 15.59 -0.82 -4.63
N LYS A 159 15.92 -2.10 -4.44
CA LYS A 159 16.40 -2.96 -5.55
C LYS A 159 15.28 -3.44 -6.49
N PHE A 160 14.04 -3.44 -6.01
CA PHE A 160 12.90 -4.07 -6.67
C PHE A 160 12.10 -3.13 -7.58
N ILE A 161 11.97 -1.86 -7.20
CA ILE A 161 11.18 -0.86 -7.94
C ILE A 161 11.79 -0.62 -9.33
N ARG A 162 10.92 -0.44 -10.33
CA ARG A 162 11.28 0.10 -11.65
C ARG A 162 10.63 1.45 -11.82
N LYS A 163 11.45 2.48 -12.00
CA LYS A 163 11.05 3.88 -11.86
C LYS A 163 9.98 4.32 -12.88
N HIS A 164 9.82 3.61 -13.99
CA HIS A 164 8.84 3.94 -15.03
C HIS A 164 7.43 3.36 -14.76
N GLU A 165 7.26 2.55 -13.72
CA GLU A 165 6.00 1.85 -13.46
C GLU A 165 4.94 2.76 -12.82
N ASN A 166 3.68 2.53 -13.19
CA ASN A 166 2.51 2.99 -12.44
C ASN A 166 2.12 1.96 -11.36
N PRO A 167 1.16 2.25 -10.46
CA PRO A 167 0.77 1.32 -9.38
C PRO A 167 0.39 -0.08 -9.87
N TRP A 168 -0.45 -0.17 -10.90
CA TRP A 168 -0.91 -1.45 -11.46
C TRP A 168 0.21 -2.26 -12.12
N GLN A 169 1.15 -1.57 -12.77
CA GLN A 169 2.34 -2.17 -13.34
C GLN A 169 3.25 -2.68 -12.22
N PHE A 170 3.43 -1.93 -11.14
CA PHE A 170 4.18 -2.39 -9.97
C PHE A 170 3.60 -3.69 -9.40
N GLU A 171 2.28 -3.83 -9.28
CA GLU A 171 1.68 -5.09 -8.79
C GLU A 171 1.84 -6.23 -9.80
N ASN A 172 1.45 -6.00 -11.06
CA ASN A 172 1.42 -7.05 -12.09
C ASN A 172 2.83 -7.45 -12.55
N TRP A 173 3.61 -6.48 -13.02
CA TRP A 173 4.99 -6.72 -13.46
C TRP A 173 5.89 -7.02 -12.28
N GLY A 174 5.65 -6.41 -11.12
CA GLY A 174 6.34 -6.78 -9.89
C GLY A 174 6.07 -8.23 -9.49
N SER A 175 4.84 -8.73 -9.55
CA SER A 175 4.55 -10.14 -9.26
C SER A 175 5.29 -11.10 -10.21
N ILE A 176 5.44 -10.74 -11.48
CA ILE A 176 6.26 -11.49 -12.45
C ILE A 176 7.75 -11.38 -12.07
N ARG A 177 8.21 -10.18 -11.72
CA ARG A 177 9.60 -9.89 -11.35
C ARG A 177 10.04 -10.60 -10.08
N ALA A 178 9.19 -10.63 -9.05
CA ALA A 178 9.44 -11.26 -7.76
C ALA A 178 9.68 -12.79 -7.86
N ARG A 179 9.30 -13.44 -8.96
CA ARG A 179 9.61 -14.86 -9.23
C ARG A 179 11.12 -15.14 -9.27
N ARG A 180 11.91 -14.14 -9.68
CA ARG A 180 13.37 -14.22 -9.84
C ARG A 180 14.13 -13.89 -8.55
N TYR A 181 13.43 -13.40 -7.52
CA TYR A 181 14.04 -13.05 -6.24
C TYR A 181 13.96 -14.27 -5.30
N SER A 182 14.98 -14.42 -4.47
CA SER A 182 15.02 -15.41 -3.37
C SER A 182 14.39 -14.88 -2.10
N ASP A 183 14.21 -13.55 -1.97
CA ASP A 183 13.61 -12.94 -0.80
C ASP A 183 12.20 -13.47 -0.53
N LYS A 184 11.90 -13.68 0.76
CA LYS A 184 10.65 -14.25 1.24
C LYS A 184 9.60 -13.16 1.39
N ILE A 185 8.39 -13.49 0.93
CA ILE A 185 7.21 -12.62 1.03
C ILE A 185 6.12 -13.49 1.64
N TYR A 186 5.56 -13.01 2.73
CA TYR A 186 4.51 -13.68 3.47
C TYR A 186 3.21 -12.92 3.34
N HIS A 187 2.10 -13.65 3.27
CA HIS A 187 0.75 -13.09 3.23
C HIS A 187 -0.04 -13.55 4.45
N LEU A 188 -0.89 -12.68 4.98
CA LEU A 188 -1.78 -13.03 6.06
C LEU A 188 -2.68 -14.21 5.63
N ARG A 189 -2.95 -15.14 6.55
CA ARG A 189 -3.95 -16.18 6.34
C ARG A 189 -5.35 -15.59 6.23
N LYS A 190 -6.21 -16.24 5.46
CA LYS A 190 -7.60 -15.78 5.25
C LYS A 190 -8.40 -15.73 6.56
N ASP A 191 -8.12 -16.63 7.49
CA ASP A 191 -8.78 -16.79 8.79
C ASP A 191 -8.05 -16.10 9.95
N ALA A 192 -6.89 -15.48 9.70
CA ALA A 192 -6.16 -14.78 10.73
C ALA A 192 -6.76 -13.39 11.02
N LYS A 193 -6.58 -12.93 12.26
CA LYS A 193 -6.90 -11.55 12.66
C LYS A 193 -6.09 -10.57 11.80
N ARG A 194 -6.77 -9.61 11.17
CA ARG A 194 -6.15 -8.55 10.36
C ARG A 194 -5.32 -7.61 11.21
N VAL A 195 -4.19 -7.17 10.67
CA VAL A 195 -3.32 -6.14 11.29
C VAL A 195 -3.88 -4.75 11.07
N PHE A 196 -4.37 -4.49 9.85
CA PHE A 196 -5.04 -3.25 9.46
C PHE A 196 -6.48 -3.57 9.03
N ILE A 197 -7.44 -2.79 9.53
CA ILE A 197 -8.87 -3.01 9.26
C ILE A 197 -9.42 -1.81 8.51
N TYR A 198 -9.68 -2.00 7.21
CA TYR A 198 -10.24 -1.02 6.28
C TYR A 198 -11.17 -1.73 5.28
N PRO A 199 -12.07 -1.02 4.58
CA PRO A 199 -12.94 -1.61 3.57
C PRO A 199 -12.15 -2.36 2.49
N ASP A 200 -12.57 -3.58 2.16
CA ASP A 200 -11.88 -4.39 1.15
C ASP A 200 -11.86 -3.67 -0.20
N GLY A 201 -10.66 -3.48 -0.75
CA GLY A 201 -10.45 -2.75 -2.00
C GLY A 201 -10.45 -1.22 -1.85
N GLY A 202 -10.45 -0.69 -0.62
CA GLY A 202 -10.40 0.74 -0.35
C GLY A 202 -11.74 1.45 -0.54
N ILE A 203 -11.76 2.75 -0.24
CA ILE A 203 -12.95 3.59 -0.42
C ILE A 203 -13.01 4.25 -1.80
N ILE A 204 -11.95 4.17 -2.62
CA ILE A 204 -11.92 4.72 -3.97
C ILE A 204 -11.60 3.64 -5.00
N ALA A 205 -12.33 3.65 -6.11
CA ALA A 205 -12.18 2.75 -7.24
C ALA A 205 -12.20 3.55 -8.54
N ASP A 206 -11.07 3.60 -9.26
CA ASP A 206 -10.93 4.39 -10.50
C ASP A 206 -11.38 5.84 -10.36
N GLU A 207 -10.91 6.52 -9.30
CA GLU A 207 -11.21 7.92 -8.97
C GLU A 207 -12.64 8.18 -8.48
N ARG A 208 -13.47 7.13 -8.37
CA ARG A 208 -14.86 7.16 -7.91
C ARG A 208 -14.98 6.59 -6.50
N TRP A 209 -16.01 6.98 -5.75
CA TRP A 209 -16.32 6.31 -4.49
C TRP A 209 -16.61 4.84 -4.75
N HIS A 210 -15.93 3.94 -4.04
CA HIS A 210 -16.04 2.50 -4.30
C HIS A 210 -17.46 1.97 -4.05
N THR A 211 -18.14 2.49 -3.03
CA THR A 211 -19.53 2.16 -2.69
C THR A 211 -20.21 3.34 -2.00
N GLU A 212 -21.55 3.35 -1.98
CA GLU A 212 -22.35 4.23 -1.13
C GLU A 212 -21.97 4.06 0.35
N ALA A 213 -21.72 2.81 0.78
CA ALA A 213 -21.33 2.51 2.16
C ALA A 213 -20.02 3.21 2.58
N ALA A 214 -19.07 3.36 1.65
CA ALA A 214 -17.84 4.10 1.90
C ALA A 214 -18.11 5.60 2.15
N VAL A 215 -19.04 6.19 1.40
CA VAL A 215 -19.47 7.58 1.58
C VAL A 215 -20.17 7.75 2.93
N GLU A 216 -21.11 6.88 3.26
CA GLU A 216 -21.85 6.94 4.53
C GLU A 216 -20.93 6.74 5.75
N LEU A 217 -19.92 5.87 5.64
CA LEU A 217 -18.87 5.73 6.65
C LEU A 217 -18.16 7.06 6.93
N LEU A 218 -17.74 7.76 5.87
CA LEU A 218 -17.02 9.04 6.00
C LEU A 218 -17.91 10.17 6.53
N LYS A 219 -19.17 10.24 6.08
CA LYS A 219 -20.16 11.21 6.58
C LYS A 219 -20.40 11.05 8.08
N LYS A 220 -20.50 9.80 8.56
CA LYS A 220 -20.71 9.49 9.98
C LYS A 220 -19.57 9.99 10.86
N GLU A 221 -18.34 10.00 10.35
CA GLU A 221 -17.17 10.51 11.09
C GLU A 221 -17.06 12.06 11.04
N GLY A 222 -17.82 12.74 10.19
CA GLY A 222 -17.93 14.21 10.19
C GLY A 222 -16.75 14.95 9.58
N TYR A 223 -15.98 14.32 8.69
CA TYR A 223 -14.87 14.97 8.00
C TYR A 223 -15.35 15.98 6.94
N ASN A 224 -14.61 17.08 6.79
CA ASN A 224 -14.88 18.09 5.77
C ASN A 224 -14.43 17.60 4.38
N ILE A 225 -15.28 16.81 3.72
CA ILE A 225 -15.04 16.22 2.40
C ILE A 225 -16.17 16.63 1.47
N ASP A 226 -15.84 17.13 0.28
CA ASP A 226 -16.82 17.34 -0.78
C ASP A 226 -17.15 15.99 -1.46
N PHE A 227 -18.21 15.35 -0.99
CA PHE A 227 -18.66 14.08 -1.54
C PHE A 227 -19.18 14.17 -2.97
N SER A 228 -19.45 15.39 -3.49
CA SER A 228 -19.87 15.60 -4.88
C SER A 228 -18.70 15.62 -5.87
N ALA A 229 -17.46 15.74 -5.39
CA ALA A 229 -16.27 15.77 -6.22
C ALA A 229 -15.99 14.44 -6.97
N ARG A 230 -16.64 13.34 -6.56
CA ARG A 230 -16.49 12.01 -7.16
C ARG A 230 -17.85 11.36 -7.34
N THR A 231 -18.03 10.66 -8.46
CA THR A 231 -19.19 9.79 -8.65
C THR A 231 -19.02 8.48 -7.91
N ILE A 232 -20.10 7.71 -7.75
CA ILE A 232 -20.05 6.35 -7.19
C ILE A 232 -19.70 5.36 -8.29
N TYR A 233 -18.88 4.37 -7.96
CA TYR A 233 -18.60 3.22 -8.81
C TYR A 233 -19.79 2.25 -8.79
N HIS A 234 -20.31 1.89 -9.96
CA HIS A 234 -21.33 0.85 -10.08
C HIS A 234 -20.74 -0.42 -10.69
N LYS A 235 -21.14 -1.58 -10.15
CA LYS A 235 -20.67 -2.87 -10.65
C LYS A 235 -21.05 -3.04 -12.12
N GLY A 236 -20.05 -3.26 -12.98
CA GLY A 236 -20.21 -3.34 -14.43
C GLY A 236 -19.72 -2.09 -15.16
N ASP A 237 -19.42 -1.01 -14.44
CA ASP A 237 -18.71 0.12 -15.03
C ASP A 237 -17.31 -0.31 -15.45
N ALA A 238 -16.90 0.15 -16.64
CA ALA A 238 -15.57 -0.07 -17.16
C ALA A 238 -14.53 0.35 -16.12
N ARG A 239 -13.68 -0.59 -15.72
CA ARG A 239 -12.55 -0.32 -14.84
C ARG A 239 -11.37 0.10 -15.71
N LYS A 240 -10.58 1.10 -15.28
CA LYS A 240 -9.28 1.36 -15.93
C LYS A 240 -8.36 0.14 -15.82
N THR A 241 -8.68 -0.77 -14.89
CA THR A 241 -7.91 -1.96 -14.52
C THR A 241 -8.39 -3.26 -15.17
N GLU A 242 -9.44 -3.24 -16.01
CA GLU A 242 -9.97 -4.47 -16.59
C GLU A 242 -8.91 -5.19 -17.44
N ILE A 243 -8.67 -6.47 -17.10
CA ILE A 243 -7.66 -7.29 -17.78
C ILE A 243 -8.24 -7.69 -19.14
N VAL A 244 -7.93 -6.90 -20.17
CA VAL A 244 -8.20 -7.26 -21.57
C VAL A 244 -7.41 -8.53 -21.92
N HIS A 245 -8.03 -9.46 -22.66
CA HIS A 245 -7.38 -10.68 -23.15
C HIS A 245 -6.07 -10.32 -23.89
N ARG A 246 -4.95 -10.93 -23.49
CA ARG A 246 -3.60 -10.57 -23.99
C ARG A 246 -3.04 -11.63 -24.92
N THR A 247 -2.53 -11.20 -26.07
CA THR A 247 -1.81 -12.04 -27.03
C THR A 247 -0.47 -12.53 -26.47
N PHE A 248 0.11 -13.57 -27.07
CA PHE A 248 1.43 -14.09 -26.68
C PHE A 248 2.53 -13.01 -26.73
N ILE A 249 2.53 -12.19 -27.78
CA ILE A 249 3.49 -11.07 -27.94
C ILE A 249 3.35 -10.07 -26.80
N GLN A 250 2.11 -9.72 -26.41
CA GLN A 250 1.87 -8.83 -25.28
C GLN A 250 2.36 -9.42 -23.95
N LYS A 251 2.25 -10.74 -23.75
CA LYS A 251 2.80 -11.42 -22.57
C LYS A 251 4.34 -11.35 -22.54
N CYS A 252 5.01 -11.63 -23.67
CA CYS A 252 6.46 -11.51 -23.79
C CYS A 252 6.93 -10.07 -23.54
N TRP A 253 6.22 -9.09 -24.09
CA TRP A 253 6.50 -7.67 -23.89
C TRP A 253 6.38 -7.25 -22.42
N GLN A 254 5.40 -7.77 -21.68
CA GLN A 254 5.27 -7.50 -20.24
C GLN A 254 6.41 -8.11 -19.42
N VAL A 255 6.87 -9.30 -19.79
CA VAL A 255 8.06 -9.89 -19.15
C VAL A 255 9.27 -8.99 -19.41
N PHE A 256 9.47 -8.54 -20.65
CA PHE A 256 10.55 -7.61 -20.99
C PHE A 256 10.46 -6.29 -20.20
N LYS A 257 9.28 -5.64 -20.17
CA LYS A 257 9.05 -4.42 -19.38
C LYS A 257 9.25 -4.61 -17.89
N SER A 258 8.99 -5.80 -17.35
CA SER A 258 9.26 -6.11 -15.94
C SER A 258 10.75 -6.22 -15.60
N LEU A 259 11.63 -6.33 -16.60
CA LEU A 259 13.08 -6.51 -16.44
C LEU A 259 13.83 -5.18 -16.46
N ILE A 260 13.50 -4.33 -17.43
CA ILE A 260 14.00 -2.94 -17.54
C ILE A 260 13.42 -2.04 -16.45
#